data_AF-A0A931KYQ0-F1
#
_entry.id   AF-A0A931KYQ0-F1
#
_cell.length_a   1.000
_cell.length_b   1.000
_cell.length_c   1.000
_cell.angle_alpha   90.00
_cell.angle_beta   90.00
_cell.angle_gamma   90.00
#
_symmetry.space_group_name_H-M   'P 1'
#
loop_
_entity.id
_entity.type
_entity.pdbx_description
1 polymer ?
#
loop_
_entity_poly.entity_id
_entity_poly.type
_entity_poly.pdbx_seq_one_letter_code
_entity_poly.pdbx_strand_id
1 'polypeptide(L)'
;MGGADSVTSGAGLASARPGPSATDPDRDPDTPGDRRRPGRRAAALVLAVVLLAVVGVLGWTWASSRGDGPAAPSSSGPVLLTHDGLAGVVASSGHAVYWAGPRGLARWEVTVDGTDVYVRYLPEGERPGSRTPYLTIGTYENADAYAVVQAAAKAAGAQSQRLAGGALVVAPAATPDSVFFAFPGTPLLMEVFDPTPGRALALVRSGDVQPLA
;
A
#
# COMPACT_ATOMS: atom_id res chain seq x y z
N MET A 1 -56.92 -17.68 -53.64
CA MET A 1 -55.81 -16.78 -53.29
C MET A 1 -54.96 -16.58 -54.53
N GLY A 2 -55.15 -15.46 -55.22
CA GLY A 2 -54.52 -15.12 -56.49
C GLY A 2 -54.96 -13.72 -56.97
N GLY A 3 -54.08 -13.05 -57.73
CA GLY A 3 -54.29 -11.77 -58.45
C GLY A 3 -53.88 -10.53 -57.64
N ALA A 4 -52.75 -9.86 -57.91
CA ALA A 4 -52.45 -8.94 -59.03
C ALA A 4 -53.27 -7.63 -58.94
N ASP A 5 -52.83 -6.42 -59.28
CA ASP A 5 -51.55 -5.75 -59.54
C ASP A 5 -51.94 -4.26 -59.80
N SER A 6 -51.00 -3.33 -59.56
CA SER A 6 -50.86 -2.00 -60.22
C SER A 6 -51.87 -0.85 -59.97
N VAL A 7 -51.37 0.32 -59.55
CA VAL A 7 -51.60 1.70 -60.09
C VAL A 7 -50.52 2.63 -59.47
N THR A 8 -49.48 3.06 -60.20
CA THR A 8 -49.27 4.31 -60.98
C THR A 8 -48.96 5.59 -60.20
N SER A 9 -47.82 6.20 -60.58
CA SER A 9 -47.26 7.50 -60.20
C SER A 9 -48.16 8.73 -60.39
N GLY A 10 -47.91 9.78 -59.62
CA GLY A 10 -48.37 11.15 -59.91
C GLY A 10 -47.63 12.20 -59.08
N ALA A 11 -46.69 12.91 -59.70
CA ALA A 11 -46.00 14.07 -59.14
C ALA A 11 -46.92 15.31 -59.19
N GLY A 12 -46.93 16.11 -58.12
CA GLY A 12 -47.67 17.37 -58.03
C GLY A 12 -46.86 18.42 -57.27
N LEU A 13 -46.50 19.49 -57.99
CA LEU A 13 -45.77 20.66 -57.55
C LEU A 13 -46.54 21.47 -56.50
N ALA A 14 -45.86 21.91 -55.43
CA ALA A 14 -46.27 23.09 -54.68
C ALA A 14 -45.03 23.86 -54.21
N SER A 15 -44.90 25.05 -54.78
CA SER A 15 -43.87 26.06 -54.54
C SER A 15 -44.28 26.91 -53.34
N ALA A 16 -43.36 27.14 -52.39
CA ALA A 16 -43.43 28.26 -51.45
C ALA A 16 -42.02 28.68 -51.00
N ARG A 17 -41.62 29.89 -51.38
CA ARG A 17 -40.62 30.77 -50.72
C ARG A 17 -41.39 32.01 -50.25
N PRO A 18 -41.08 32.66 -49.11
CA PRO A 18 -39.86 33.49 -48.89
C PRO A 18 -39.29 33.31 -47.46
N GLY A 19 -38.14 33.81 -46.99
CA GLY A 19 -37.12 34.79 -47.38
C GLY A 19 -36.07 34.85 -46.22
N PRO A 20 -34.97 35.62 -46.33
CA PRO A 20 -33.75 35.42 -45.56
C PRO A 20 -33.60 36.32 -44.32
N SER A 21 -33.05 35.78 -43.23
CA SER A 21 -32.47 36.46 -42.04
C SER A 21 -31.90 35.36 -41.14
N ALA A 22 -30.83 35.46 -40.39
CA ALA A 22 -29.72 36.38 -40.22
C ALA A 22 -28.67 35.55 -39.44
N THR A 23 -27.40 35.89 -39.61
CA THR A 23 -26.23 35.31 -38.96
C THR A 23 -26.38 35.25 -37.44
N ASP A 24 -26.14 34.09 -36.82
CA ASP A 24 -25.95 33.97 -35.37
C ASP A 24 -24.48 33.56 -35.09
N PRO A 25 -23.66 34.43 -34.49
CA PRO A 25 -22.28 34.12 -34.11
C PRO A 25 -22.17 33.65 -32.65
N ASP A 26 -21.13 32.85 -32.38
CA ASP A 26 -20.64 32.30 -31.10
C ASP A 26 -21.36 31.03 -30.55
N ARG A 27 -20.74 29.83 -30.55
CA ARG A 27 -19.74 29.27 -29.59
C ARG A 27 -20.16 29.42 -28.12
N ASP A 28 -20.13 28.42 -27.23
CA ASP A 28 -19.75 26.99 -27.16
C ASP A 28 -20.38 26.44 -25.83
N PRO A 29 -20.14 25.22 -25.31
CA PRO A 29 -21.18 24.38 -24.73
C PRO A 29 -21.05 24.19 -23.21
N ASP A 30 -22.06 24.55 -22.42
CA ASP A 30 -22.06 24.19 -20.99
C ASP A 30 -22.49 22.73 -20.81
N THR A 31 -21.50 21.83 -20.79
CA THR A 31 -21.62 20.51 -20.15
C THR A 31 -20.93 20.56 -18.79
N PRO A 32 -21.65 20.63 -17.66
CA PRO A 32 -21.01 20.57 -16.36
C PRO A 32 -20.72 19.12 -15.95
N GLY A 33 -19.43 18.84 -15.75
CA GLY A 33 -18.98 17.92 -14.71
C GLY A 33 -18.61 16.52 -15.14
N ASP A 34 -17.54 16.40 -15.93
CA ASP A 34 -16.69 15.20 -15.91
C ASP A 34 -16.25 14.96 -14.45
N ARG A 35 -16.87 13.97 -13.80
CA ARG A 35 -16.45 13.47 -12.49
C ARG A 35 -15.06 12.90 -12.69
N ARG A 36 -14.03 13.71 -12.38
CA ARG A 36 -12.62 13.31 -12.37
C ARG A 36 -12.50 11.97 -11.64
N ARG A 37 -12.44 10.88 -12.40
CA ARG A 37 -12.09 9.57 -11.86
C ARG A 37 -10.67 9.73 -11.30
N PRO A 38 -10.40 9.44 -10.01
CA PRO A 38 -9.06 9.46 -9.48
C PRO A 38 -8.28 8.28 -10.10
N GLY A 39 -7.79 8.50 -11.31
CA GLY A 39 -7.24 7.48 -12.19
C GLY A 39 -5.73 7.36 -11.98
N ARG A 40 -5.31 6.18 -11.53
CA ARG A 40 -3.97 5.58 -11.72
C ARG A 40 -2.79 6.26 -10.99
N ARG A 41 -2.78 7.58 -10.78
CA ARG A 41 -1.67 8.29 -10.11
C ARG A 41 -1.59 8.02 -8.60
N ALA A 42 -2.73 7.92 -7.92
CA ALA A 42 -2.78 7.55 -6.51
C ALA A 42 -2.37 6.08 -6.27
N ALA A 43 -2.75 5.18 -7.18
CA ALA A 43 -2.33 3.77 -7.13
C ALA A 43 -0.82 3.59 -7.36
N ALA A 44 -0.22 4.43 -8.21
CA ALA A 44 1.23 4.42 -8.44
C ALA A 44 2.03 4.94 -7.23
N LEU A 45 1.51 5.92 -6.48
CA LEU A 45 2.14 6.40 -5.24
C LEU A 45 1.99 5.39 -4.09
N VAL A 46 0.85 4.69 -3.99
CA VAL A 46 0.65 3.60 -3.02
C VAL A 46 1.59 2.43 -3.27
N LEU A 47 1.76 2.03 -4.53
CA LEU A 47 2.73 1.00 -4.91
C LEU A 47 4.17 1.47 -4.64
N ALA A 48 4.47 2.76 -4.81
CA ALA A 48 5.78 3.31 -4.49
C ALA A 48 6.06 3.31 -2.97
N VAL A 49 5.08 3.54 -2.10
CA VAL A 49 5.27 3.42 -0.63
C VAL A 49 5.45 1.95 -0.22
N VAL A 50 4.67 1.04 -0.79
CA VAL A 50 4.83 -0.41 -0.57
C VAL A 50 6.18 -0.91 -1.10
N LEU A 51 6.63 -0.41 -2.25
CA LEU A 51 7.96 -0.73 -2.80
C LEU A 51 9.09 -0.06 -2.02
N LEU A 52 8.90 1.15 -1.48
CA LEU A 52 9.89 1.82 -0.64
C LEU A 52 10.06 1.12 0.71
N ALA A 53 9.01 0.52 1.28
CA ALA A 53 9.11 -0.32 2.48
C ALA A 53 9.95 -1.59 2.21
N VAL A 54 9.72 -2.25 1.07
CA VAL A 54 10.55 -3.38 0.60
C VAL A 54 11.99 -2.97 0.28
N VAL A 55 12.20 -1.79 -0.31
CA VAL A 55 13.53 -1.22 -0.56
C VAL A 55 14.18 -0.72 0.73
N GLY A 56 13.44 -0.39 1.79
CA GLY A 56 13.99 -0.15 3.12
C GLY A 56 14.60 -1.42 3.69
N VAL A 57 13.88 -2.54 3.66
CA VAL A 57 14.37 -3.85 4.11
C VAL A 57 15.57 -4.35 3.28
N LEU A 58 15.55 -4.18 1.95
CA LEU A 58 16.64 -4.62 1.06
C LEU A 58 17.79 -3.61 0.98
N GLY A 59 17.51 -2.31 1.00
CA GLY A 59 18.47 -1.21 0.94
C GLY A 59 19.27 -1.05 2.23
N TRP A 60 18.68 -1.38 3.39
CA TRP A 60 19.38 -1.50 4.67
C TRP A 60 20.50 -2.55 4.64
N THR A 61 20.35 -3.62 3.85
CA THR A 61 21.43 -4.61 3.66
C THR A 61 22.62 -4.06 2.83
N TRP A 62 22.40 -2.96 2.10
CA TRP A 62 23.35 -2.41 1.13
C TRP A 62 23.99 -1.09 1.59
N ALA A 63 23.30 -0.27 2.38
CA ALA A 63 23.74 1.08 2.77
C ALA A 63 24.75 1.15 3.92
N SER A 64 25.18 0.02 4.50
CA SER A 64 26.17 -0.03 5.59
C SER A 64 27.62 0.35 5.18
N SER A 65 27.79 1.08 4.07
CA SER A 65 29.06 1.72 3.73
C SER A 65 28.85 3.01 2.91
N ARG A 66 29.33 4.14 3.48
CA ARG A 66 29.41 5.56 3.02
C ARG A 66 28.40 6.44 3.78
N GLY A 67 28.76 7.46 4.53
CA GLY A 67 29.88 8.41 4.42
C GLY A 67 29.27 9.82 4.43
N ASP A 68 29.56 10.58 5.49
CA ASP A 68 29.10 11.92 5.91
C ASP A 68 28.27 12.78 4.94
N GLY A 69 27.02 13.06 5.36
CA GLY A 69 26.13 14.10 4.84
C GLY A 69 25.39 14.81 5.99
N PRO A 70 24.81 16.01 5.78
CA PRO A 70 24.26 16.84 6.85
C PRO A 70 23.18 16.12 7.65
N ALA A 71 23.16 16.36 8.98
CA ALA A 71 22.43 15.59 9.98
C ALA A 71 20.99 15.25 9.58
N ALA A 72 20.83 14.04 9.07
CA ALA A 72 19.56 13.34 8.94
C ALA A 72 19.03 13.00 10.35
N PRO A 73 17.71 12.78 10.52
CA PRO A 73 17.19 12.16 11.74
C PRO A 73 18.03 10.93 12.10
N SER A 74 18.30 10.77 13.40
CA SER A 74 19.23 9.77 13.90
C SER A 74 18.66 8.36 13.67
N SER A 75 19.01 7.73 12.54
CA SER A 75 18.82 6.31 12.37
C SER A 75 19.72 5.58 13.37
N SER A 76 19.13 4.77 14.24
CA SER A 76 19.91 3.83 15.03
C SER A 76 20.35 2.71 14.08
N GLY A 77 21.65 2.47 13.96
CA GLY A 77 22.13 1.24 13.31
C GLY A 77 21.52 -0.01 13.96
N PRO A 78 21.61 -1.18 13.31
CA PRO A 78 20.96 -2.38 13.81
C PRO A 78 21.58 -2.81 15.14
N VAL A 79 20.76 -2.97 16.17
CA VAL A 79 21.19 -3.30 17.52
C VAL A 79 20.41 -4.49 18.08
N LEU A 80 21.08 -5.41 18.77
CA LEU A 80 20.39 -6.51 19.46
C LEU A 80 19.85 -6.03 20.80
N LEU A 81 18.52 -6.06 20.97
CA LEU A 81 17.83 -5.68 22.20
C LEU A 81 17.15 -6.88 22.85
N THR A 82 17.14 -6.89 24.18
CA THR A 82 16.27 -7.77 24.98
C THR A 82 14.83 -7.28 24.91
N HIS A 83 13.91 -8.03 25.53
CA HIS A 83 12.51 -7.62 25.63
C HIS A 83 12.36 -6.25 26.30
N ASP A 84 13.05 -6.02 27.43
CA ASP A 84 13.02 -4.73 28.13
C ASP A 84 13.60 -3.60 27.28
N GLY A 85 14.63 -3.87 26.49
CA GLY A 85 15.18 -2.91 25.53
C GLY A 85 14.14 -2.54 24.45
N LEU A 86 13.42 -3.54 23.92
CA LEU A 86 12.35 -3.31 22.94
C LEU A 86 11.17 -2.54 23.56
N ALA A 87 10.83 -2.78 24.84
CA ALA A 87 9.84 -1.99 25.56
C ALA A 87 10.28 -0.53 25.74
N GLY A 88 11.58 -0.30 25.96
CA GLY A 88 12.17 1.04 25.94
C GLY A 88 12.00 1.74 24.58
N VAL A 89 12.13 1.00 23.47
CA VAL A 89 11.87 1.53 22.12
C VAL A 89 10.42 1.97 21.99
N VAL A 90 9.44 1.13 22.38
CA VAL A 90 8.01 1.51 22.37
C VAL A 90 7.75 2.80 23.12
N ALA A 91 8.31 2.93 24.33
CA ALA A 91 8.14 4.13 25.14
C ALA A 91 8.73 5.37 24.45
N SER A 92 9.87 5.23 23.76
CA SER A 92 10.52 6.32 23.05
C SER A 92 9.84 6.71 21.73
N SER A 93 9.24 5.74 21.02
CA SER A 93 8.57 5.95 19.74
C SER A 93 7.24 6.68 19.90
N GLY A 94 6.59 6.60 21.06
CA GLY A 94 5.28 7.24 21.30
C GLY A 94 4.11 6.56 20.59
N HIS A 95 4.35 5.43 19.92
CA HIS A 95 3.35 4.58 19.30
C HIS A 95 3.67 3.10 19.54
N ALA A 96 2.69 2.24 19.29
CA ALA A 96 2.90 0.79 19.38
C ALA A 96 3.98 0.34 18.38
N VAL A 97 4.78 -0.65 18.79
CA VAL A 97 5.69 -1.41 17.93
C VAL A 97 5.12 -2.83 17.82
N TYR A 98 4.98 -3.33 16.59
CA TYR A 98 4.48 -4.67 16.36
C TYR A 98 5.63 -5.68 16.26
N TRP A 99 5.37 -6.89 16.74
CA TRP A 99 6.32 -8.01 16.74
C TRP A 99 5.57 -9.35 16.71
N ALA A 100 6.28 -10.43 16.46
CA ALA A 100 5.75 -11.79 16.34
C ALA A 100 6.02 -12.66 17.60
N GLY A 101 6.14 -12.02 18.76
CA GLY A 101 6.43 -12.66 20.04
C GLY A 101 7.88 -13.17 20.17
N PRO A 102 8.18 -13.97 21.21
CA PRO A 102 9.56 -14.33 21.54
C PRO A 102 10.25 -15.27 20.54
N ARG A 103 9.51 -16.25 20.00
CA ARG A 103 10.01 -17.27 19.05
C ARG A 103 11.29 -18.01 19.48
N GLY A 104 11.47 -18.19 20.79
CA GLY A 104 12.66 -18.85 21.35
C GLY A 104 13.93 -17.99 21.31
N LEU A 105 13.83 -16.71 20.95
CA LEU A 105 14.94 -15.76 20.97
C LEU A 105 15.00 -15.02 22.30
N ALA A 106 16.22 -14.74 22.76
CA ALA A 106 16.46 -13.86 23.91
C ALA A 106 16.60 -12.39 23.50
N ARG A 107 16.90 -12.12 22.23
CA ARG A 107 17.13 -10.79 21.67
C ARG A 107 16.61 -10.69 20.25
N TRP A 108 16.21 -9.48 19.85
CA TRP A 108 15.83 -9.12 18.49
C TRP A 108 16.77 -8.06 17.96
N GLU A 109 17.06 -8.10 16.67
CA GLU A 109 17.70 -6.95 16.05
C GLU A 109 16.65 -5.88 15.82
N VAL A 110 16.94 -4.67 16.28
CA VAL A 110 16.06 -3.52 16.18
C VAL A 110 16.77 -2.41 15.43
N THR A 111 16.04 -1.79 14.51
CA THR A 111 16.42 -0.57 13.83
C THR A 111 15.30 0.44 14.02
N VAL A 112 15.65 1.66 14.42
CA VAL A 112 14.76 2.82 14.44
C VAL A 112 15.27 3.81 13.40
N ASP A 113 14.40 4.23 12.49
CA ASP A 113 14.69 5.24 11.47
C ASP A 113 13.58 6.30 11.47
N GLY A 114 13.84 7.44 12.10
CA GLY A 114 12.79 8.42 12.40
C GLY A 114 11.73 7.82 13.33
N THR A 115 10.50 7.66 12.84
CA THR A 115 9.38 7.02 13.56
C THR A 115 9.15 5.57 13.12
N ASP A 116 9.90 5.08 12.13
CA ASP A 116 9.78 3.70 11.67
C ASP A 116 10.59 2.78 12.57
N VAL A 117 9.98 1.66 12.97
CA VAL A 117 10.63 0.66 13.82
C VAL A 117 10.59 -0.71 13.15
N TYR A 118 11.76 -1.34 13.07
CA TYR A 118 11.95 -2.66 12.49
C TYR A 118 12.38 -3.64 13.59
N VAL A 119 11.69 -4.77 13.70
CA VAL A 119 12.03 -5.87 14.61
C VAL A 119 12.37 -7.09 13.77
N ARG A 120 13.65 -7.50 13.78
CA ARG A 120 14.17 -8.62 12.97
C ARG A 120 14.62 -9.79 13.83
N TYR A 121 14.25 -10.98 13.40
CA TYR A 121 14.40 -12.25 14.12
C TYR A 121 15.67 -12.98 13.68
N LEU A 122 16.81 -12.60 14.25
CA LEU A 122 18.09 -13.25 13.97
C LEU A 122 18.23 -14.56 14.75
N PRO A 123 18.70 -15.65 14.12
CA PRO A 123 19.19 -16.83 14.82
C PRO A 123 20.30 -16.48 15.83
N GLU A 124 20.47 -17.32 16.85
CA GLU A 124 21.56 -17.13 17.81
C GLU A 124 22.92 -17.20 17.12
N GLY A 125 23.81 -16.27 17.45
CA GLY A 125 25.15 -16.15 16.86
C GLY A 125 25.22 -15.32 15.58
N GLU A 126 24.08 -14.96 14.98
CA GLU A 126 24.06 -14.01 13.85
C GLU A 126 24.40 -12.59 14.29
N ARG A 127 25.11 -11.88 13.39
CA ARG A 127 25.56 -10.51 13.67
C ARG A 127 24.45 -9.51 13.35
N PRO A 128 24.32 -8.42 14.14
CA PRO A 128 23.51 -7.29 13.74
C PRO A 128 23.94 -6.78 12.35
N GLY A 129 22.98 -6.39 11.52
CA GLY A 129 23.20 -5.97 10.14
C GLY A 129 23.48 -7.12 9.17
N SER A 130 23.20 -8.38 9.54
CA SER A 130 23.32 -9.52 8.64
C SER A 130 22.56 -9.28 7.33
N ARG A 131 23.16 -9.68 6.20
CA ARG A 131 22.56 -9.55 4.86
C ARG A 131 21.62 -10.71 4.53
N THR A 132 21.63 -11.77 5.34
CA THR A 132 20.69 -12.87 5.20
C THR A 132 19.28 -12.35 5.50
N PRO A 133 18.28 -12.63 4.65
CA PRO A 133 16.90 -12.24 4.91
C PRO A 133 16.34 -13.09 6.06
N TYR A 134 15.70 -12.43 7.01
CA TYR A 134 15.05 -13.04 8.16
C TYR A 134 13.67 -12.43 8.37
N LEU A 135 12.81 -13.11 9.12
CA LEU A 135 11.53 -12.56 9.55
C LEU A 135 11.75 -11.15 10.13
N THR A 136 11.07 -10.18 9.55
CA THR A 136 11.18 -8.77 9.92
C THR A 136 9.78 -8.18 10.00
N ILE A 137 9.52 -7.43 11.07
CA ILE A 137 8.27 -6.68 11.23
C ILE A 137 8.61 -5.21 11.22
N GLY A 138 8.09 -4.49 10.23
CA GLY A 138 8.14 -3.04 10.14
C GLY A 138 6.86 -2.44 10.72
N THR A 139 7.01 -1.43 11.57
CA THR A 139 5.91 -0.57 12.02
C THR A 139 6.20 0.85 11.58
N TYR A 140 5.32 1.40 10.75
CA TYR A 140 5.50 2.70 10.10
C TYR A 140 4.42 3.67 10.55
N GLU A 141 4.81 4.89 10.90
CA GLU A 141 3.85 5.96 11.11
C GLU A 141 3.36 6.48 9.75
N ASN A 142 2.06 6.36 9.51
CA ASN A 142 1.42 6.82 8.30
C ASN A 142 -0.01 7.24 8.60
N ALA A 143 -0.30 8.54 8.51
CA ALA A 143 -1.63 9.11 8.76
C ALA A 143 -2.74 8.46 7.90
N ASP A 144 -2.38 7.95 6.72
CA ASP A 144 -3.27 7.32 5.76
C ASP A 144 -3.13 5.78 5.72
N ALA A 145 -2.52 5.15 6.73
CA ALA A 145 -2.16 3.72 6.72
C ALA A 145 -3.30 2.80 6.24
N TYR A 146 -4.50 2.97 6.79
CA TYR A 146 -5.65 2.15 6.40
C TYR A 146 -6.09 2.40 4.94
N ALA A 147 -6.01 3.64 4.46
CA ALA A 147 -6.33 3.99 3.07
C ALA A 147 -5.29 3.42 2.10
N VAL A 148 -4.01 3.43 2.47
CA VAL A 148 -2.91 2.81 1.73
C VAL A 148 -3.19 1.31 1.53
N VAL A 149 -3.53 0.60 2.61
CA VAL A 149 -3.85 -0.84 2.53
C VAL A 149 -5.13 -1.09 1.71
N GLN A 150 -6.15 -0.24 1.81
CA GLN A 150 -7.35 -0.34 0.97
C GLN A 150 -7.05 -0.18 -0.52
N ALA A 151 -6.13 0.72 -0.87
CA ALA A 151 -5.72 0.91 -2.25
C ALA A 151 -4.92 -0.31 -2.75
N ALA A 152 -4.01 -0.84 -1.94
CA ALA A 152 -3.27 -2.07 -2.24
C ALA A 152 -4.19 -3.28 -2.43
N ALA A 153 -5.24 -3.41 -1.60
CA ALA A 153 -6.24 -4.48 -1.69
C ALA A 153 -6.99 -4.51 -3.03
N LYS A 154 -7.08 -3.36 -3.72
CA LYS A 154 -7.77 -3.22 -5.02
C LYS A 154 -6.85 -3.51 -6.21
N ALA A 155 -5.55 -3.70 -5.98
CA ALA A 155 -4.60 -4.01 -7.05
C ALA A 155 -4.87 -5.41 -7.63
N ALA A 156 -4.62 -5.57 -8.93
CA ALA A 156 -4.78 -6.85 -9.60
C ALA A 156 -3.87 -7.92 -8.95
N GLY A 157 -4.44 -9.08 -8.64
CA GLY A 157 -3.72 -10.19 -8.03
C GLY A 157 -3.48 -10.07 -6.51
N ALA A 158 -3.85 -8.94 -5.89
CA ALA A 158 -3.74 -8.81 -4.43
C ALA A 158 -4.67 -9.79 -3.72
N GLN A 159 -4.14 -10.52 -2.74
CA GLN A 159 -4.96 -11.25 -1.78
C GLN A 159 -5.26 -10.31 -0.61
N SER A 160 -6.53 -10.19 -0.20
CA SER A 160 -6.89 -9.36 0.94
C SER A 160 -7.93 -10.02 1.84
N GLN A 161 -7.89 -9.67 3.12
CA GLN A 161 -8.79 -10.20 4.14
C GLN A 161 -8.95 -9.18 5.27
N ARG A 162 -10.13 -9.15 5.90
CA ARG A 162 -10.32 -8.44 7.17
C ARG A 162 -10.14 -9.40 8.34
N LEU A 163 -9.44 -8.95 9.38
CA LEU A 163 -9.26 -9.68 10.63
C LEU A 163 -10.05 -9.05 11.77
N ALA A 164 -9.99 -9.68 12.95
CA ALA A 164 -10.54 -9.11 14.18
C ALA A 164 -9.96 -7.70 14.45
N GLY A 165 -10.74 -6.87 15.15
CA GLY A 165 -10.38 -5.46 15.36
C GLY A 165 -10.50 -4.59 14.11
N GLY A 166 -10.93 -5.14 12.97
CA GLY A 166 -11.17 -4.38 11.74
C GLY A 166 -9.93 -4.18 10.88
N ALA A 167 -8.79 -4.79 11.21
CA ALA A 167 -7.59 -4.73 10.38
C ALA A 167 -7.89 -5.21 8.95
N LEU A 168 -7.42 -4.46 7.96
CA LEU A 168 -7.35 -4.92 6.59
C LEU A 168 -5.94 -5.44 6.34
N VAL A 169 -5.85 -6.67 5.82
CA VAL A 169 -4.60 -7.35 5.47
C VAL A 169 -4.53 -7.49 3.96
N VAL A 170 -3.36 -7.25 3.38
CA VAL A 170 -3.08 -7.40 1.96
C VAL A 170 -1.75 -8.12 1.77
N ALA A 171 -1.77 -9.21 1.00
CA ALA A 171 -0.59 -9.83 0.42
C ALA A 171 -0.55 -9.49 -1.09
N PRO A 172 0.34 -8.59 -1.53
CA PRO A 172 0.46 -8.24 -2.95
C PRO A 172 1.02 -9.40 -3.76
N ALA A 173 0.49 -9.63 -4.97
CA ALA A 173 1.03 -10.68 -5.87
C ALA A 173 2.51 -10.47 -6.24
N ALA A 174 2.97 -9.22 -6.28
CA ALA A 174 4.34 -8.87 -6.66
C ALA A 174 5.38 -9.17 -5.57
N THR A 175 4.94 -9.27 -4.31
CA THR A 175 5.80 -9.43 -3.13
C THR A 175 5.19 -10.48 -2.20
N PRO A 176 5.16 -11.77 -2.60
CA PRO A 176 4.47 -12.82 -1.85
C PRO A 176 5.08 -13.11 -0.47
N ASP A 177 6.28 -12.59 -0.23
CA ASP A 177 7.04 -12.74 1.02
C ASP A 177 6.70 -11.64 2.04
N SER A 178 5.99 -10.59 1.61
CA SER A 178 5.55 -9.47 2.45
C SER A 178 4.03 -9.40 2.55
N VAL A 179 3.55 -9.08 3.75
CA VAL A 179 2.14 -8.81 4.05
C VAL A 179 2.01 -7.48 4.75
N PHE A 180 1.07 -6.67 4.28
CA PHE A 180 0.78 -5.36 4.83
C PHE A 180 -0.55 -5.37 5.53
N PHE A 181 -0.65 -4.73 6.68
CA PHE A 181 -1.93 -4.54 7.33
C PHE A 181 -1.99 -3.24 8.12
N ALA A 182 -3.20 -2.75 8.33
CA ALA A 182 -3.48 -1.55 9.12
C ALA A 182 -4.85 -1.67 9.77
N PHE A 183 -5.00 -1.06 10.95
CA PHE A 183 -6.29 -0.93 11.62
C PHE A 183 -6.96 0.40 11.24
N PRO A 184 -8.31 0.44 11.17
CA PRO A 184 -9.02 1.70 10.98
C PRO A 184 -8.80 2.62 12.20
N GLY A 185 -8.56 3.91 11.95
CA GLY A 185 -8.41 4.92 13.01
C GLY A 185 -7.03 4.98 13.67
N THR A 186 -6.07 4.15 13.23
CA THR A 186 -4.68 4.22 13.69
C THR A 186 -3.77 4.74 12.58
N PRO A 187 -2.79 5.60 12.88
CA PRO A 187 -1.82 6.08 11.90
C PRO A 187 -0.66 5.08 11.73
N LEU A 188 -0.91 3.77 11.80
CA LEU A 188 0.13 2.75 11.76
C LEU A 188 -0.10 1.79 10.60
N LEU A 189 0.92 1.66 9.75
CA LEU A 189 1.05 0.63 8.74
C LEU A 189 2.03 -0.43 9.26
N MET A 190 1.66 -1.69 9.17
CA MET A 190 2.53 -2.80 9.53
C MET A 190 2.92 -3.58 8.27
N GLU A 191 4.20 -3.91 8.15
CA GLU A 191 4.72 -4.89 7.19
C GLU A 191 5.25 -6.11 7.94
N VAL A 192 4.93 -7.29 7.45
CA VAL A 192 5.50 -8.55 7.90
C VAL A 192 6.18 -9.19 6.71
N PHE A 193 7.50 -9.30 6.77
CA PHE A 193 8.31 -10.00 5.79
C PHE A 193 8.77 -11.34 6.37
N ASP A 194 8.69 -12.42 5.60
CA ASP A 194 9.35 -13.69 5.89
C ASP A 194 9.90 -14.29 4.59
N PRO A 195 11.18 -14.70 4.52
CA PRO A 195 11.77 -15.25 3.30
C PRO A 195 11.14 -16.60 2.87
N THR A 196 10.32 -17.21 3.73
CA THR A 196 9.54 -18.40 3.39
C THR A 196 8.17 -17.98 2.84
N PRO A 197 7.86 -18.25 1.56
CA PRO A 197 6.61 -17.81 0.94
C PRO A 197 5.37 -18.22 1.76
N GLY A 198 4.47 -17.27 1.96
CA GLY A 198 3.21 -17.46 2.69
C GLY A 198 3.33 -17.49 4.21
N ARG A 199 4.55 -17.55 4.78
CA ARG A 199 4.73 -17.56 6.23
C ARG A 199 4.33 -16.23 6.86
N ALA A 200 4.68 -15.08 6.26
CA ALA A 200 4.21 -13.77 6.70
C ALA A 200 2.67 -13.70 6.81
N LEU A 201 1.95 -14.19 5.80
CA LEU A 201 0.49 -14.24 5.80
C LEU A 201 -0.07 -15.15 6.89
N ALA A 202 0.57 -16.30 7.12
CA ALA A 202 0.16 -17.20 8.19
C ALA A 202 0.28 -16.54 9.57
N LEU A 203 1.37 -15.79 9.82
CA LEU A 203 1.59 -15.09 11.09
C LEU A 203 0.57 -13.98 11.36
N VAL A 204 0.22 -13.22 10.32
CA VAL A 204 -0.80 -12.17 10.45
C VAL A 204 -2.17 -12.79 10.68
N ARG A 205 -2.50 -13.89 9.98
CA ARG A 205 -3.80 -14.58 10.12
C ARG A 205 -3.98 -15.29 11.46
N SER A 206 -2.91 -15.82 12.05
CA SER A 206 -2.96 -16.48 13.37
C SER A 206 -3.09 -15.48 14.52
N GLY A 207 -2.81 -14.19 14.28
CA GLY A 207 -2.75 -13.18 15.32
C GLY A 207 -1.42 -13.20 16.10
N ASP A 208 -0.40 -13.90 15.60
CA ASP A 208 0.93 -13.93 16.24
C ASP A 208 1.64 -12.58 16.18
N VAL A 209 1.28 -11.75 15.19
CA VAL A 209 1.78 -10.38 15.04
C VAL A 209 0.89 -9.43 15.82
N GLN A 210 1.41 -8.93 16.93
CA GLN A 210 0.68 -8.14 17.92
C GLN A 210 1.50 -6.93 18.36
N PRO A 211 0.89 -5.87 18.91
CA PRO A 211 1.65 -4.84 19.59
C PRO A 211 2.46 -5.45 20.75
N LEU A 212 3.67 -4.94 20.96
CA LEU A 212 4.44 -5.24 22.16
C LEU A 212 3.69 -4.72 23.39
N ALA A 213 3.61 -5.56 24.43
CA ALA A 213 2.96 -5.27 25.71
C ALA A 213 3.96 -4.76 26.75
#